data_AF-A0A4U3CJ35-F1
#
_entry.id   AF-A0A4U3CJ35-F1
#
_cell.length_a   1.000
_cell.length_b   1.000
_cell.length_c   1.000
_cell.angle_alpha   90.00
_cell.angle_beta   90.00
_cell.angle_gamma   90.00
#
_symmetry.space_group_name_H-M   'P 1'
#
loop_
_entity.id
_entity.type
_entity.pdbx_description
1 polymer ?
#
loop_
_entity_poly.entity_id
_entity_poly.type
_entity_poly.pdbx_seq_one_letter_code
_entity_poly.pdbx_strand_id
1 'polypeptide(L)' 'MRAVQITRFGGPEVLDVVDVPDPVPGPGQQVYEVSSAGVNFADTHHRLLVPVVVETPLPR' A
#
# COMPACT_ATOMS: atom_id res chain seq x y z
N MET A 1 1.09 7.08 -14.61
CA MET A 1 2.13 7.00 -13.57
C MET A 1 2.52 5.55 -13.28
N ARG A 2 3.73 5.32 -12.75
CA ARG A 2 4.13 3.98 -12.25
C ARG A 2 3.63 3.78 -10.82
N ALA A 3 3.14 2.58 -10.52
CA ALA A 3 2.67 2.19 -9.19
C ALA A 3 3.13 0.77 -8.83
N VAL A 4 3.23 0.48 -7.53
CA VAL A 4 3.37 -0.89 -7.03
C VAL A 4 1.98 -1.42 -6.72
N GLN A 5 1.59 -2.54 -7.32
CA GLN A 5 0.27 -3.16 -7.14
C GLN A 5 0.40 -4.61 -6.66
N ILE A 6 -0.51 -4.99 -5.75
CA ILE A 6 -0.69 -6.37 -5.29
C ILE A 6 -2.01 -6.88 -5.90
N THR A 7 -1.95 -7.91 -6.74
CA THR A 7 -3.15 -8.51 -7.39
C THR A 7 -3.43 -9.94 -6.92
N ARG A 8 -2.53 -10.51 -6.13
CA ARG A 8 -2.60 -11.86 -5.56
C ARG A 8 -1.87 -11.90 -4.23
N PHE A 9 -2.24 -12.83 -3.35
CA PHE A 9 -1.53 -13.03 -2.08
C PHE A 9 -0.21 -13.77 -2.28
N GLY A 10 0.80 -13.44 -1.47
CA GLY A 10 2.10 -14.12 -1.49
C GLY A 10 3.23 -13.39 -0.75
N GLY A 11 4.45 -13.85 -1.02
CA GLY A 11 5.69 -13.23 -0.57
C GLY A 11 5.94 -11.86 -1.22
N PRO A 12 7.13 -11.26 -1.07
CA PRO A 12 7.46 -9.99 -1.73
C PRO A 12 7.36 -10.03 -3.26
N GLU A 13 7.41 -11.22 -3.88
CA GLU A 13 7.30 -11.46 -5.33
C GLU A 13 5.94 -11.10 -5.95
N VAL A 14 4.95 -10.72 -5.13
CA VAL A 14 3.64 -10.24 -5.62
C VAL A 14 3.55 -8.73 -5.79
N LEU A 15 4.64 -8.00 -5.50
CA LEU A 15 4.75 -6.56 -5.69
C LEU A 15 5.13 -6.26 -7.14
N ASP A 16 4.13 -6.01 -7.99
CA ASP A 16 4.33 -5.73 -9.40
C ASP A 16 4.38 -4.22 -9.65
N VAL A 17 5.42 -3.75 -10.35
CA VAL A 17 5.47 -2.36 -10.84
C VAL A 17 4.71 -2.29 -12.16
N VAL A 18 3.64 -1.49 -12.17
CA VAL A 18 2.71 -1.36 -13.30
C VAL A 18 2.54 0.11 -13.68
N ASP A 19 2.16 0.34 -14.93
CA ASP A 19 1.68 1.65 -15.39
C ASP A 19 0.16 1.74 -15.19
N VAL A 20 -0.27 2.82 -14.56
CA VAL A 20 -1.68 3.17 -14.35
C VAL A 20 -1.95 4.60 -14.83
N PRO A 21 -3.20 4.98 -15.13
CA PRO A 21 -3.54 6.37 -15.44
C PRO A 21 -3.11 7.32 -14.33
N ASP A 22 -2.79 8.56 -14.68
CA ASP A 22 -2.48 9.58 -13.68
C ASP A 22 -3.75 9.93 -12.86
N PRO A 23 -3.61 10.13 -11.53
CA PRO A 23 -4.74 10.45 -10.69
C PRO A 23 -5.27 11.85 -11.01
N VAL A 24 -6.60 11.99 -10.99
CA VAL A 24 -7.29 13.29 -11.17
C VAL A 24 -7.90 13.68 -9.82
N PRO A 25 -7.56 14.85 -9.25
CA PRO A 25 -8.08 15.25 -7.95
C PRO A 25 -9.56 15.64 -8.05
N GLY A 26 -10.36 15.21 -7.08
CA GLY A 26 -11.69 15.73 -6.84
C GLY A 26 -11.68 17.04 -6.02
N PRO A 27 -12.86 17.61 -5.71
CA PRO A 27 -12.97 18.80 -4.87
C PRO A 27 -12.27 18.63 -3.52
N GLY A 28 -11.36 19.54 -3.19
CA GLY A 28 -10.59 19.52 -1.93
C GLY A 28 -9.41 18.54 -1.89
N GLN A 29 -9.16 17.79 -2.96
CA GLN A 29 -8.00 16.89 -3.07
C GLN A 29 -6.83 17.55 -3.81
N GLN A 30 -5.62 17.06 -3.56
CA GLN A 30 -4.39 17.48 -4.23
C GLN A 30 -3.67 16.24 -4.76
N VAL A 31 -3.01 16.38 -5.91
CA VAL A 31 -2.11 15.38 -6.47
C VAL A 31 -0.68 15.83 -6.21
N TYR A 32 0.14 14.91 -5.72
CA TYR A 32 1.55 15.16 -5.42
C TYR A 32 2.43 14.26 -6.29
N GLU A 33 3.56 14.80 -6.73
CA GLU A 33 4.62 14.00 -7.33
C GLU A 33 5.41 13.30 -6.21
N VAL A 34 5.36 11.96 -6.21
CA VAL A 34 6.01 11.14 -5.18
C VAL A 34 7.46 10.86 -5.60
N SER A 35 8.42 11.49 -4.92
CA SER A 35 9.86 11.24 -5.13
C SER A 35 10.37 10.03 -4.35
N SER A 36 9.70 9.66 -3.25
CA SER A 36 10.08 8.54 -2.38
C SER A 36 8.87 8.05 -1.58
N ALA A 37 8.83 6.75 -1.30
CA ALA A 37 7.84 6.12 -0.43
C ALA A 37 8.54 5.24 0.60
N GLY A 38 8.12 5.34 1.87
CA GLY A 38 8.60 4.47 2.94
C GLY A 38 7.95 3.08 2.85
N VAL A 39 8.68 2.06 3.28
CA VAL A 39 8.13 0.71 3.47
C VAL A 39 7.73 0.55 4.93
N ASN A 40 6.52 0.05 5.17
CA ASN A 40 6.01 -0.23 6.50
C ASN A 40 5.84 -1.74 6.72
N PHE A 41 5.94 -2.18 7.97
CA PHE A 41 5.65 -3.58 8.32
C PHE A 41 4.20 -3.97 7.95
N ALA A 42 3.26 -3.03 7.99
CA ALA A 42 1.88 -3.20 7.52
C ALA A 42 1.77 -3.67 6.07
N ASP A 43 2.74 -3.37 5.20
CA ASP A 43 2.74 -3.80 3.80
C ASP A 43 2.77 -5.33 3.69
N THR A 44 3.39 -6.01 4.67
CA THR A 44 3.37 -7.48 4.74
C THR A 44 1.99 -8.03 4.99
N HIS A 45 1.14 -7.33 5.74
CA HIS A 45 -0.23 -7.74 6.02
C HIS A 45 -1.12 -7.58 4.78
N HIS A 46 -0.88 -6.57 3.94
CA HIS A 46 -1.67 -6.40 2.71
C HIS A 46 -1.40 -7.48 1.66
N ARG A 47 -0.17 -8.02 1.61
CA ARG A 47 0.19 -9.10 0.67
C ARG A 47 -0.03 -10.52 1.22
N LEU A 48 -0.19 -10.67 2.53
CA LEU A 48 -0.45 -11.95 3.19
C LEU A 48 -1.91 -12.03 3.66
N LEU A 49 -2.47 -13.23 3.79
CA LEU A 49 -3.80 -13.41 4.40
C LEU A 49 -3.74 -13.32 5.94
N VAL A 50 -3.07 -12.30 6.48
CA VAL A 50 -2.93 -12.09 7.93
C VAL A 50 -3.94 -11.04 8.40
N PRO A 51 -4.79 -11.34 9.39
CA PRO A 51 -5.73 -10.36 9.92
C PRO A 51 -4.99 -9.14 10.48
N VAL A 52 -5.35 -7.95 9.99
CA VAL A 52 -4.70 -6.65 10.28
C VAL A 52 -5.01 -6.16 11.70
N VAL A 53 -6.07 -6.67 12.32
CA VAL A 53 -6.48 -6.31 13.68
C VAL A 53 -6.13 -7.45 14.62
N VAL A 54 -4.94 -7.35 15.22
CA VAL A 54 -4.64 -8.05 16.47
C VAL A 54 -5.02 -7.08 17.59
N GLU A 55 -5.91 -7.49 18.50
CA GLU A 55 -6.19 -6.69 19.70
C GLU A 55 -4.86 -6.37 20.38
N THR A 56 -4.51 -5.08 20.43
CA THR A 56 -3.32 -4.62 21.12
C THR A 56 -3.77 -4.14 22.49
N PRO A 57 -3.60 -4.93 23.56
CA PRO A 57 -3.95 -4.47 24.89
C PRO A 57 -3.10 -3.24 25.22
N LEU A 58 -3.74 -2.17 25.68
CA LEU A 58 -3.02 -1.00 26.17
C LEU A 58 -2.15 -1.43 27.37
N PRO A 59 -0.92 -0.89 27.49
CA PRO A 59 -0.12 -1.10 28.70
C PRO A 59 -0.93 -0.64 29.91
N ARG A 60 -0.89 -1.43 30.99
CA ARG A 60 -1.46 -1.02 32.29
C ARG A 60 -0.65 0.11 32.90
#